data_AF-X0ZU75-F1
#
_entry.id   AF-X0ZU75-F1
#
_cell.length_a   1.000
_cell.length_b   1.000
_cell.length_c   1.000
_cell.angle_alpha   90.00
_cell.angle_beta   90.00
_cell.angle_gamma   90.00
#
_symmetry.space_group_name_H-M   'P 1'
#
loop_
_entity.id
_entity.type
_entity.pdbx_description
1 polymer ?
#
loop_
_entity_poly.entity_id
_entity_poly.type
_entity_poly.pdbx_seq_one_letter_code
_entity_poly.pdbx_strand_id
1 'polypeptide(L)'
;MEKYVIEGNKKLKGRVRLSGAKNSALKIMAAAILGNSPSVIEDIPRIKDVEVMMEVLKTLGVKAEFIDKNIVKIDPSSISNYNTPYELIRKMRASITILGPLIAKMGKARVALPGGCNIGTRPIDLHLKGLSKLGVKISQESGCIEATTPNGLVGNYISMDFPIFAINGPNIVIEALIFLINSYGVL
;
A
#
# COMPACT_ATOMS: atom_id res chain seq x y z
N MET A 1 1.11 8.35 28.58
CA MET A 1 1.24 6.97 28.05
C MET A 1 0.12 6.16 28.67
N GLU A 2 -0.78 5.63 27.85
CA GLU A 2 -1.89 4.79 28.31
C GLU A 2 -1.40 3.40 28.76
N LYS A 3 -2.20 2.71 29.58
CA LYS A 3 -1.90 1.38 30.11
C LYS A 3 -3.18 0.55 30.17
N TYR A 4 -3.11 -0.69 29.71
CA TYR A 4 -4.13 -1.70 30.00
C TYR A 4 -3.84 -2.31 31.38
N VAL A 5 -4.78 -2.15 32.33
CA VAL A 5 -4.77 -2.87 33.60
C VAL A 5 -5.69 -4.08 33.45
N ILE A 6 -5.18 -5.27 33.74
CA ILE A 6 -5.91 -6.53 33.53
C ILE A 6 -5.92 -7.32 34.84
N GLU A 7 -7.12 -7.54 35.39
CA GLU A 7 -7.32 -8.46 36.49
C GLU A 7 -7.43 -9.90 35.99
N GLY A 8 -6.65 -10.81 36.56
CA GLY A 8 -6.58 -12.21 36.15
C GLY A 8 -7.77 -13.07 36.61
N ASN A 9 -7.63 -14.39 36.42
CA ASN A 9 -8.54 -15.42 36.92
C ASN A 9 -10.01 -15.36 36.43
N LYS A 10 -10.32 -14.57 35.39
CA LYS A 10 -11.62 -14.58 34.71
C LYS A 10 -11.60 -15.52 33.51
N LYS A 11 -12.50 -16.52 33.45
CA LYS A 11 -12.69 -17.33 32.23
C LYS A 11 -13.50 -16.54 31.19
N LEU A 12 -12.96 -16.38 29.98
CA LEU A 12 -13.67 -15.71 28.89
C LEU A 12 -14.81 -16.61 28.36
N LYS A 13 -16.03 -16.07 28.31
CA LYS A 13 -17.21 -16.72 27.72
C LYS A 13 -18.09 -15.65 27.07
N GLY A 14 -18.37 -15.79 25.78
CA GLY A 14 -19.18 -14.81 25.03
C GLY A 14 -19.04 -14.99 23.52
N ARG A 15 -19.39 -13.95 22.76
CA ARG A 15 -19.15 -13.83 21.32
C ARG A 15 -18.53 -12.45 21.06
N VAL A 16 -17.63 -12.35 20.08
CA VAL A 16 -17.04 -11.09 19.64
C VAL A 16 -17.17 -10.98 18.12
N ARG A 17 -17.53 -9.79 17.60
CA ARG A 17 -17.45 -9.50 16.17
C ARG A 17 -15.99 -9.18 15.83
N LEU A 18 -15.42 -9.89 14.86
CA LEU A 18 -14.14 -9.53 14.28
C LEU A 18 -14.32 -8.29 13.38
N SER A 19 -13.32 -7.42 13.37
CA SER A 19 -13.21 -6.32 12.39
C SER A 19 -12.46 -6.79 11.14
N GLY A 20 -12.71 -6.16 10.01
CA GLY A 20 -12.03 -6.44 8.75
C GLY A 20 -10.49 -6.37 8.83
N ALA A 21 -9.84 -7.18 7.99
CA ALA A 21 -8.40 -7.43 8.09
C ALA A 21 -7.57 -6.22 7.62
N LYS A 22 -6.89 -5.54 8.57
CA LYS A 22 -5.98 -4.40 8.31
C LYS A 22 -5.07 -4.61 7.10
N ASN A 23 -4.39 -5.75 7.04
CA ASN A 23 -3.39 -6.03 6.00
C ASN A 23 -4.00 -6.20 4.59
N SER A 24 -5.31 -6.41 4.50
CA SER A 24 -6.08 -6.35 3.25
C SER A 24 -6.60 -4.93 3.00
N ALA A 25 -7.21 -4.31 4.01
CA ALA A 25 -7.72 -2.94 3.97
C ALA A 25 -6.69 -1.95 3.40
N LEU A 26 -5.47 -1.92 3.94
CA LEU A 26 -4.41 -1.02 3.47
C LEU A 26 -4.05 -1.22 1.99
N LYS A 27 -4.08 -2.47 1.49
CA LYS A 27 -3.79 -2.78 0.08
C LYS A 27 -4.93 -2.34 -0.84
N ILE A 28 -6.18 -2.52 -0.42
CA ILE A 28 -7.37 -2.08 -1.16
C ILE A 28 -7.41 -0.54 -1.23
N MET A 29 -7.08 0.13 -0.12
CA MET A 29 -6.95 1.59 -0.08
C MET A 29 -5.86 2.13 -1.03
N ALA A 30 -4.71 1.43 -1.15
CA ALA A 30 -3.68 1.77 -2.12
C ALA A 30 -4.10 1.48 -3.57
N ALA A 31 -4.80 0.36 -3.82
CA ALA A 31 -5.30 -0.01 -5.14
C ALA A 31 -6.34 0.97 -5.70
N ALA A 32 -7.10 1.67 -4.83
CA ALA A 32 -8.05 2.69 -5.23
C ALA A 32 -7.44 3.86 -6.04
N ILE A 33 -6.11 4.08 -5.97
CA ILE A 33 -5.36 5.03 -6.82
C ILE A 33 -5.54 4.72 -8.32
N LEU A 34 -5.71 3.45 -8.69
CA LEU A 34 -5.85 3.02 -10.08
C LEU A 34 -7.16 3.50 -10.72
N GLY A 35 -8.24 3.63 -9.93
CA GLY A 35 -9.59 3.96 -10.42
C GLY A 35 -9.72 5.34 -11.05
N ASN A 36 -10.73 5.53 -11.90
CA ASN A 36 -11.08 6.83 -12.49
C ASN A 36 -12.30 7.49 -11.81
N SER A 37 -12.86 6.85 -10.79
CA SER A 37 -14.09 7.24 -10.10
C SER A 37 -14.01 6.90 -8.60
N PRO A 38 -14.89 7.49 -7.76
CA PRO A 38 -14.93 7.17 -6.33
C PRO A 38 -15.19 5.69 -6.05
N SER A 39 -14.38 5.11 -5.17
CA SER A 39 -14.56 3.78 -4.60
C SER A 39 -15.07 3.87 -3.16
N VAL A 40 -15.93 2.95 -2.75
CA VAL A 40 -16.37 2.78 -1.35
C VAL A 40 -15.86 1.43 -0.85
N ILE A 41 -15.25 1.42 0.33
CA ILE A 41 -14.66 0.22 0.93
C ILE A 41 -15.24 0.03 2.34
N GLU A 42 -15.87 -1.12 2.55
CA GLU A 42 -16.58 -1.48 3.78
C GLU A 42 -15.75 -2.32 4.75
N ASP A 43 -16.25 -2.44 5.99
CA ASP A 43 -15.64 -3.12 7.15
C ASP A 43 -14.16 -2.75 7.43
N ILE A 44 -13.74 -1.54 7.03
CA ILE A 44 -12.41 -1.00 7.29
C ILE A 44 -12.23 -0.79 8.81
N PRO A 45 -11.18 -1.36 9.43
CA PRO A 45 -10.91 -1.14 10.86
C PRO A 45 -10.41 0.29 11.08
N ARG A 46 -11.08 1.05 11.96
CA ARG A 46 -10.68 2.41 12.32
C ARG A 46 -9.52 2.42 13.32
N ILE A 47 -8.30 2.32 12.79
CA ILE A 47 -7.03 2.25 13.53
C ILE A 47 -5.94 3.11 12.88
N LYS A 48 -4.88 3.45 13.63
CA LYS A 48 -3.86 4.44 13.25
C LYS A 48 -3.21 4.19 11.88
N ASP A 49 -2.94 2.95 11.49
CA ASP A 49 -2.44 2.58 10.15
C ASP A 49 -3.37 3.06 9.02
N VAL A 50 -4.68 2.88 9.17
CA VAL A 50 -5.69 3.31 8.19
C VAL A 50 -5.77 4.84 8.13
N GLU A 51 -5.66 5.51 9.27
CA GLU A 51 -5.55 6.98 9.32
C GLU A 51 -4.30 7.48 8.59
N VAL A 52 -3.14 6.86 8.82
CA VAL A 52 -1.89 7.19 8.09
C VAL A 52 -2.03 6.92 6.60
N MET A 53 -2.72 5.86 6.17
CA MET A 53 -2.98 5.63 4.74
C MET A 53 -3.87 6.73 4.14
N MET A 54 -4.90 7.19 4.86
CA MET A 54 -5.69 8.35 4.41
C MET A 54 -4.89 9.66 4.40
N GLU A 55 -4.00 9.88 5.37
CA GLU A 55 -3.05 11.01 5.39
C GLU A 55 -2.18 10.96 4.11
N VAL A 56 -1.60 9.80 3.77
CA VAL A 56 -0.78 9.60 2.57
C VAL A 56 -1.57 9.87 1.29
N LEU A 57 -2.76 9.27 1.13
CA LEU A 57 -3.61 9.47 -0.04
C LEU A 57 -3.94 10.96 -0.27
N LYS A 58 -4.26 11.69 0.80
CA LYS A 58 -4.51 13.15 0.74
C LYS A 58 -3.31 13.94 0.21
N THR A 59 -2.09 13.56 0.57
CA THR A 59 -0.88 14.24 0.05
C THR A 59 -0.63 14.03 -1.45
N LEU A 60 -1.28 13.04 -2.07
CA LEU A 60 -1.21 12.78 -3.51
C LEU A 60 -2.30 13.53 -4.30
N GLY A 61 -3.26 14.17 -3.60
CA GLY A 61 -4.45 14.80 -4.18
C GLY A 61 -5.69 13.90 -4.20
N VAL A 62 -5.61 12.68 -3.66
CA VAL A 62 -6.75 11.75 -3.54
C VAL A 62 -7.63 12.13 -2.36
N LYS A 63 -8.94 12.29 -2.56
CA LYS A 63 -9.87 12.56 -1.45
C LYS A 63 -10.15 11.25 -0.72
N ALA A 64 -9.95 11.21 0.59
CA ALA A 64 -10.16 10.00 1.40
C ALA A 64 -10.88 10.34 2.72
N GLU A 65 -12.06 9.76 2.95
CA GLU A 65 -12.93 10.12 4.07
C GLU A 65 -13.65 8.89 4.65
N PHE A 66 -13.83 8.85 5.97
CA PHE A 66 -14.80 7.95 6.60
C PHE A 66 -16.20 8.52 6.37
N ILE A 67 -17.06 7.79 5.65
CA ILE A 67 -18.48 8.16 5.46
C ILE A 67 -19.39 7.49 6.49
N ASP A 68 -18.92 6.42 7.12
CA ASP A 68 -19.53 5.77 8.29
C ASP A 68 -18.42 5.11 9.14
N LYS A 69 -18.78 4.58 10.32
CA LYS A 69 -17.94 4.00 11.37
C LYS A 69 -16.80 3.11 10.85
N ASN A 70 -17.10 2.21 9.90
CA ASN A 70 -16.16 1.27 9.27
C ASN A 70 -16.14 1.42 7.73
N ILE A 71 -16.62 2.53 7.15
CA ILE A 71 -16.74 2.68 5.69
C ILE A 71 -15.90 3.89 5.22
N VAL A 72 -14.95 3.63 4.31
CA VAL A 72 -14.08 4.65 3.72
C VAL A 72 -14.44 4.86 2.25
N LYS A 73 -14.61 6.12 1.86
CA LYS A 73 -14.73 6.55 0.46
C LYS A 73 -13.40 7.13 0.00
N ILE A 74 -12.95 6.72 -1.18
CA ILE A 74 -11.70 7.16 -1.81
C ILE A 74 -11.99 7.62 -3.23
N ASP A 75 -11.69 8.87 -3.54
CA ASP A 75 -11.87 9.49 -4.85
C ASP A 75 -10.51 9.92 -5.43
N PRO A 76 -9.97 9.16 -6.41
CA PRO A 76 -8.68 9.44 -7.05
C PRO A 76 -8.75 10.47 -8.18
N SER A 77 -9.93 11.02 -8.52
CA SER A 77 -10.10 11.90 -9.68
C SER A 77 -9.24 13.17 -9.65
N SER A 78 -8.86 13.65 -8.47
CA SER A 78 -8.00 14.83 -8.25
C SER A 78 -6.52 14.49 -7.98
N ILE A 79 -6.09 13.24 -8.22
CA ILE A 79 -4.68 12.86 -8.06
C ILE A 79 -3.79 13.68 -8.99
N SER A 80 -2.76 14.30 -8.42
CA SER A 80 -1.96 15.34 -9.08
C SER A 80 -0.51 15.37 -8.59
N ASN A 81 -0.24 14.84 -7.40
CA ASN A 81 1.11 14.69 -6.86
C ASN A 81 1.50 13.20 -6.80
N TYR A 82 2.77 12.92 -7.06
CA TYR A 82 3.39 11.59 -7.09
C TYR A 82 4.50 11.42 -6.03
N ASN A 83 4.72 12.45 -5.19
CA ASN A 83 5.76 12.50 -4.15
C ASN A 83 5.13 12.47 -2.75
N THR A 84 5.47 11.47 -1.94
CA THR A 84 4.93 11.32 -0.57
C THR A 84 5.87 11.85 0.52
N PRO A 85 5.37 12.56 1.54
CA PRO A 85 6.20 13.01 2.66
C PRO A 85 6.85 11.87 3.45
N TYR A 86 8.16 11.98 3.64
CA TYR A 86 9.01 11.06 4.41
C TYR A 86 8.42 10.75 5.80
N GLU A 87 7.86 11.76 6.48
CA GLU A 87 7.24 11.63 7.80
C GLU A 87 5.96 10.80 7.85
N LEU A 88 5.25 10.61 6.73
CA LEU A 88 4.08 9.72 6.70
C LEU A 88 4.50 8.27 6.44
N ILE A 89 5.41 8.08 5.49
CA ILE A 89 5.90 6.76 5.08
C ILE A 89 6.62 6.04 6.23
N ARG A 90 7.43 6.76 7.04
CA ARG A 90 8.10 6.18 8.21
C ARG A 90 7.14 5.70 9.30
N LYS A 91 5.98 6.34 9.49
CA LYS A 91 5.00 5.93 10.52
C LYS A 91 4.45 4.52 10.30
N MET A 92 4.35 4.08 9.05
CA MET A 92 3.71 2.81 8.69
C MET A 92 4.44 2.15 7.51
N ARG A 93 5.20 1.08 7.76
CA ARG A 93 5.92 0.33 6.71
C ARG A 93 5.04 -0.13 5.54
N ALA A 94 3.76 -0.41 5.77
CA ALA A 94 2.82 -0.82 4.72
C ALA A 94 2.54 0.27 3.66
N SER A 95 2.91 1.52 3.92
CA SER A 95 2.74 2.64 2.98
C SER A 95 3.49 2.45 1.65
N ILE A 96 4.54 1.63 1.61
CA ILE A 96 5.26 1.28 0.38
C ILE A 96 4.34 0.70 -0.72
N THR A 97 3.20 0.11 -0.35
CA THR A 97 2.22 -0.48 -1.28
C THR A 97 1.58 0.52 -2.26
N ILE A 98 1.73 1.83 -2.05
CA ILE A 98 1.31 2.87 -3.01
C ILE A 98 2.24 3.00 -4.23
N LEU A 99 3.47 2.44 -4.16
CA LEU A 99 4.50 2.62 -5.18
C LEU A 99 4.04 2.10 -6.55
N GLY A 100 3.59 0.84 -6.62
CA GLY A 100 3.04 0.25 -7.84
C GLY A 100 1.85 1.03 -8.41
N PRO A 101 0.78 1.29 -7.63
CA PRO A 101 -0.36 2.09 -8.07
C PRO A 101 0.00 3.49 -8.59
N LEU A 102 0.95 4.20 -7.98
CA LEU A 102 1.41 5.50 -8.49
C LEU A 102 2.17 5.38 -9.82
N ILE A 103 3.09 4.43 -9.95
CA ILE A 103 3.81 4.17 -11.21
C ILE A 103 2.81 3.83 -12.32
N ALA A 104 1.81 2.98 -12.03
CA ALA A 104 0.77 2.57 -12.96
C ALA A 104 -0.15 3.74 -13.38
N LYS A 105 -0.52 4.61 -12.44
CA LYS A 105 -1.47 5.71 -12.67
C LYS A 105 -0.84 6.94 -13.31
N MET A 106 0.41 7.25 -12.99
CA MET A 106 1.06 8.53 -13.32
C MET A 106 2.36 8.38 -14.13
N GLY A 107 2.80 7.15 -14.43
CA GLY A 107 4.08 6.87 -15.09
C GLY A 107 5.32 7.14 -14.23
N LYS A 108 5.15 7.63 -13.00
CA LYS A 108 6.22 7.98 -12.06
C LYS A 108 5.76 8.00 -10.61
N ALA A 109 6.69 7.78 -9.68
CA ALA A 109 6.48 7.89 -8.24
C ALA A 109 7.78 8.29 -7.52
N ARG A 110 7.65 9.07 -6.43
CA ARG A 110 8.73 9.32 -5.46
C ARG A 110 8.22 8.94 -4.07
N VAL A 111 8.66 7.79 -3.58
CA VAL A 111 8.19 7.22 -2.30
C VAL A 111 9.37 7.02 -1.38
N ALA A 112 9.27 7.49 -0.14
CA ALA A 112 10.34 7.31 0.84
C ALA A 112 10.62 5.82 1.13
N LEU A 113 11.84 5.50 1.53
CA LEU A 113 12.14 4.17 2.04
C LEU A 113 11.41 3.94 3.38
N PRO A 114 10.76 2.79 3.59
CA PRO A 114 10.20 2.45 4.89
C PRO A 114 11.32 2.30 5.93
N GLY A 115 11.10 2.82 7.12
CA GLY A 115 12.09 2.78 8.21
C GLY A 115 12.47 1.36 8.67
N GLY A 116 13.54 1.30 9.47
CA GLY A 116 13.95 0.08 10.16
C GLY A 116 12.82 -0.51 11.02
N CYS A 117 12.80 -1.83 11.17
CA CYS A 117 11.76 -2.54 11.92
C CYS A 117 12.39 -3.33 13.07
N ASN A 118 12.00 -3.02 14.31
CA ASN A 118 12.52 -3.67 15.52
C ASN A 118 12.21 -5.17 15.63
N ILE A 119 11.43 -5.72 14.69
CA ILE A 119 11.09 -7.15 14.59
C ILE A 119 12.12 -7.91 13.74
N GLY A 120 12.97 -7.21 12.98
CA GLY A 120 14.01 -7.80 12.14
C GLY A 120 14.09 -7.17 10.75
N THR A 121 15.11 -7.56 9.98
CA THR A 121 15.30 -7.10 8.61
C THR A 121 14.15 -7.56 7.72
N ARG A 122 13.60 -6.61 6.96
CA ARG A 122 12.64 -6.88 5.88
C ARG A 122 13.08 -6.04 4.68
N PRO A 123 13.79 -6.62 3.70
CA PRO A 123 14.18 -5.87 2.51
C PRO A 123 12.94 -5.52 1.66
N ILE A 124 13.15 -4.68 0.65
CA ILE A 124 12.17 -4.39 -0.42
C ILE A 124 12.75 -4.73 -1.79
N ASP A 125 13.88 -5.43 -1.84
CA ASP A 125 14.62 -5.73 -3.08
C ASP A 125 13.77 -6.54 -4.06
N LEU A 126 12.94 -7.47 -3.57
CA LEU A 126 11.96 -8.20 -4.39
C LEU A 126 10.92 -7.27 -5.04
N HIS A 127 10.53 -6.17 -4.38
CA HIS A 127 9.60 -5.17 -4.94
C HIS A 127 10.27 -4.49 -6.13
N LEU A 128 11.51 -4.03 -5.95
CA LEU A 128 12.27 -3.27 -6.94
C LEU A 128 12.68 -4.16 -8.13
N LYS A 129 13.20 -5.38 -7.87
CA LYS A 129 13.50 -6.40 -8.89
C LYS A 129 12.27 -6.73 -9.74
N GLY A 130 11.10 -6.84 -9.10
CA GLY A 130 9.84 -7.07 -9.79
C GLY A 130 9.45 -5.91 -10.71
N LEU A 131 9.44 -4.68 -10.17
CA LEU A 131 9.12 -3.47 -10.95
C LEU A 131 10.11 -3.22 -12.10
N SER A 132 11.41 -3.45 -11.90
CA SER A 132 12.40 -3.36 -12.98
C SER A 132 12.15 -4.34 -14.12
N LYS A 133 11.67 -5.57 -13.84
CA LYS A 133 11.27 -6.51 -14.89
C LYS A 133 10.04 -6.04 -15.68
N LEU A 134 9.21 -5.16 -15.13
CA LEU A 134 8.07 -4.53 -15.81
C LEU A 134 8.45 -3.23 -16.56
N GLY A 135 9.74 -2.95 -16.75
CA GLY A 135 10.22 -1.77 -17.49
C GLY A 135 10.34 -0.49 -16.66
N VAL A 136 10.23 -0.57 -15.33
CA VAL A 136 10.41 0.59 -14.44
C VAL A 136 11.90 0.88 -14.24
N LYS A 137 12.33 2.11 -14.54
CA LYS A 137 13.63 2.65 -14.15
C LYS A 137 13.54 3.12 -12.69
N ILE A 138 14.44 2.64 -11.84
CA ILE A 138 14.44 2.90 -10.40
C ILE A 138 15.80 3.47 -9.97
N SER A 139 15.80 4.59 -9.25
CA SER A 139 16.96 5.09 -8.50
C SER A 139 16.64 5.16 -7.00
N GLN A 140 17.66 5.29 -6.16
CA GLN A 140 17.51 5.52 -4.72
C GLN A 140 18.36 6.73 -4.32
N GLU A 141 17.70 7.81 -3.90
CA GLU A 141 18.33 9.11 -3.65
C GLU A 141 17.77 9.71 -2.36
N SER A 142 18.67 10.17 -1.47
CA SER A 142 18.32 10.84 -0.21
C SER A 142 17.27 10.09 0.64
N GLY A 143 17.35 8.76 0.69
CA GLY A 143 16.41 7.91 1.44
C GLY A 143 15.04 7.74 0.78
N CYS A 144 14.88 8.12 -0.48
CA CYS A 144 13.69 7.91 -1.30
C CYS A 144 13.98 6.94 -2.45
N ILE A 145 12.93 6.23 -2.89
CA ILE A 145 12.88 5.53 -4.17
C ILE A 145 12.31 6.52 -5.19
N GLU A 146 13.01 6.73 -6.29
CA GLU A 146 12.41 7.31 -7.49
C GLU A 146 12.14 6.19 -8.50
N ALA A 147 10.94 6.19 -9.08
CA ALA A 147 10.53 5.20 -10.06
C ALA A 147 9.86 5.89 -11.25
N THR A 148 10.25 5.52 -12.47
CA THR A 148 9.69 6.07 -13.72
C THR A 148 9.51 4.98 -14.77
N THR A 149 8.46 5.10 -15.59
CA THR A 149 8.15 4.17 -16.68
C THR A 149 7.78 4.97 -17.95
N PRO A 150 8.78 5.54 -18.64
CA PRO A 150 8.53 6.51 -19.73
C PRO A 150 7.85 5.89 -20.96
N ASN A 151 7.96 4.56 -21.13
CA ASN A 151 7.36 3.82 -22.24
C ASN A 151 6.08 3.06 -21.81
N GLY A 152 5.59 3.28 -20.60
CA GLY A 152 4.61 2.42 -19.96
C GLY A 152 5.18 1.08 -19.48
N LEU A 153 4.35 0.33 -18.77
CA LEU A 153 4.70 -0.92 -18.11
C LEU A 153 4.55 -2.11 -19.06
N VAL A 154 5.55 -2.98 -19.11
CA VAL A 154 5.56 -4.16 -19.98
C VAL A 154 5.30 -5.45 -19.18
N GLY A 155 4.51 -6.37 -19.75
CA GLY A 155 4.31 -7.70 -19.18
C GLY A 155 5.58 -8.55 -19.27
N ASN A 156 5.94 -9.26 -18.20
CA ASN A 156 7.16 -10.07 -18.14
C ASN A 156 7.04 -11.21 -17.12
N TYR A 157 7.90 -12.24 -17.24
CA TYR A 157 7.96 -13.37 -16.31
C TYR A 157 8.80 -13.05 -15.06
N ILE A 158 8.20 -13.21 -13.88
CA ILE A 158 8.81 -12.85 -12.60
C ILE A 158 8.86 -14.08 -11.69
N SER A 159 9.97 -14.84 -11.76
CA SER A 159 10.35 -15.74 -10.65
C SER A 159 10.44 -14.94 -9.35
N MET A 160 9.96 -15.54 -8.26
CA MET A 160 10.15 -15.05 -6.90
C MET A 160 10.69 -16.19 -6.05
N ASP A 161 11.96 -16.07 -5.67
CA ASP A 161 12.77 -17.22 -5.24
C ASP A 161 12.59 -17.56 -3.74
N PHE A 162 11.49 -17.09 -3.12
CA PHE A 162 11.16 -17.28 -1.71
C PHE A 162 9.63 -17.33 -1.49
N PRO A 163 9.10 -18.23 -0.62
CA PRO A 163 7.66 -18.33 -0.35
C PRO A 163 7.09 -17.09 0.36
N ILE A 164 6.47 -16.24 -0.45
CA ILE A 164 5.94 -14.88 -0.18
C ILE A 164 5.13 -14.76 1.11
N PHE A 165 4.43 -15.82 1.53
CA PHE A 165 3.58 -15.83 2.72
C PHE A 165 4.33 -15.73 4.05
N ALA A 166 5.61 -16.11 4.09
CA ALA A 166 6.40 -16.02 5.32
C ALA A 166 6.82 -14.56 5.62
N ILE A 167 6.53 -14.10 6.84
CA ILE A 167 7.05 -12.86 7.45
C ILE A 167 6.55 -11.53 6.82
N ASN A 168 5.30 -11.47 6.33
CA ASN A 168 4.59 -10.20 6.01
C ASN A 168 5.39 -9.24 5.09
N GLY A 169 6.14 -9.78 4.11
CA GLY A 169 7.19 -9.04 3.40
C GLY A 169 6.77 -8.44 2.05
N PRO A 170 6.45 -9.26 1.03
CA PRO A 170 6.16 -8.77 -0.33
C PRO A 170 4.66 -8.71 -0.64
N ASN A 171 4.24 -7.63 -1.30
CA ASN A 171 3.72 -7.63 -2.66
C ASN A 171 3.12 -8.99 -3.10
N ILE A 172 1.95 -9.35 -2.57
CA ILE A 172 1.61 -10.78 -2.42
C ILE A 172 1.22 -11.49 -3.73
N VAL A 173 1.11 -10.75 -4.84
CA VAL A 173 0.92 -11.27 -6.20
C VAL A 173 1.83 -10.48 -7.18
N ILE A 174 3.03 -10.07 -6.71
CA ILE A 174 3.64 -8.74 -6.96
C ILE A 174 2.68 -7.62 -6.49
N GLU A 175 2.95 -6.34 -6.81
CA GLU A 175 1.85 -5.41 -7.09
C GLU A 175 1.31 -5.81 -8.47
N ALA A 176 0.03 -6.14 -8.55
CA ALA A 176 -0.45 -7.50 -8.30
C ALA A 176 -0.84 -8.44 -9.48
N LEU A 177 -0.54 -8.28 -10.78
CA LEU A 177 0.16 -7.24 -11.54
C LEU A 177 -0.55 -5.87 -11.42
N ILE A 178 -0.13 -4.90 -12.21
CA ILE A 178 -0.96 -3.71 -12.49
C ILE A 178 -2.39 -4.09 -12.94
N PHE A 179 -2.58 -5.29 -13.52
CA PHE A 179 -3.37 -6.42 -12.97
C PHE A 179 -3.78 -7.37 -14.10
N LEU A 180 -4.11 -6.79 -15.26
CA LEU A 180 -4.03 -7.40 -16.59
C LEU A 180 -3.48 -6.39 -17.61
N ILE A 181 -2.42 -5.66 -17.22
CA ILE A 181 -1.85 -4.47 -17.88
C ILE A 181 -2.83 -3.29 -17.94
N ASN A 182 -3.99 -3.46 -18.58
CA ASN A 182 -5.15 -2.57 -18.47
C ASN A 182 -6.50 -3.29 -18.68
N SER A 183 -6.50 -4.64 -18.65
CA SER A 183 -7.64 -5.52 -18.98
C SER A 183 -8.04 -5.47 -20.47
N TYR A 184 -7.10 -5.82 -21.34
CA TYR A 184 -7.18 -5.83 -22.81
C TYR A 184 -7.26 -4.42 -23.44
N GLY A 185 -6.65 -4.14 -24.60
CA GLY A 185 -5.90 -5.03 -25.50
C GLY A 185 -4.61 -5.61 -24.92
N VAL A 186 -4.28 -6.80 -25.40
CA VAL A 186 -2.97 -7.46 -25.27
C VAL A 186 -2.40 -7.53 -26.67
N LEU A 187 -1.08 -7.33 -26.81
CA LEU A 187 -0.33 -6.96 -28.02
C LEU A 187 -0.40 -5.46 -28.32
#